data_AF-A0A944ZH40-F1
#
_entry.id   AF-A0A944ZH40-F1
#
_cell.length_a   1.000
_cell.length_b   1.000
_cell.length_c   1.000
_cell.angle_alpha   90.00
_cell.angle_beta   90.00
_cell.angle_gamma   90.00
#
_symmetry.space_group_name_H-M   'P 1'
#
loop_
_entity.id
_entity.type
_entity.pdbx_description
1 polymer ?
#
loop_
_entity_poly.entity_id
_entity_poly.type
_entity_poly.pdbx_seq_one_letter_code
_entity_poly.pdbx_strand_id
1 'polypeptide(L)'
;MKLDADELFKQVLLDNREQVETIFNNQFLSNYFWRDPTELTARQSRKDFYSSHTWYLQENWTSILDQLVRRIYLQRCQLIHGAATYNSSENRGSVALCTEMLDHIVRASMLVYIRYGAYKEWGTMCYAPVK
;
A
#
# COMPACT_ATOMS: atom_id res chain seq x y z
N MET A 1 -2.81 -12.42 -5.82
CA MET A 1 -1.85 -13.54 -5.92
C MET A 1 -2.41 -14.73 -6.70
N LYS A 2 -3.46 -15.45 -6.27
CA LYS A 2 -3.94 -16.64 -7.03
C LYS A 2 -4.29 -16.44 -8.52
N LEU A 3 -4.72 -15.23 -8.92
CA LEU A 3 -5.04 -14.89 -10.31
C LEU A 3 -3.87 -14.22 -11.05
N ASP A 4 -2.81 -13.85 -10.33
CA ASP A 4 -1.64 -13.16 -10.89
C ASP A 4 -0.66 -14.20 -11.44
N ALA A 5 -1.08 -14.91 -12.50
CA ALA A 5 -0.29 -16.00 -13.08
C ALA A 5 1.02 -15.51 -13.72
N ASP A 6 1.05 -14.26 -14.16
CA ASP A 6 2.22 -13.61 -14.77
C ASP A 6 3.17 -12.98 -13.74
N GLU A 7 2.89 -13.16 -12.44
CA GLU A 7 3.67 -12.60 -11.33
C GLU A 7 3.85 -11.06 -11.39
N LEU A 8 2.87 -10.33 -11.93
CA LEU A 8 2.97 -8.88 -12.15
C LEU A 8 3.12 -8.11 -10.84
N PHE A 9 2.44 -8.52 -9.77
CA PHE A 9 2.60 -7.86 -8.47
C PHE A 9 3.98 -8.11 -7.88
N LYS A 10 4.52 -9.32 -8.02
CA LYS A 10 5.89 -9.63 -7.59
C LYS A 10 6.87 -8.76 -8.34
N GLN A 11 6.73 -8.64 -9.67
CA GLN A 11 7.59 -7.79 -10.48
C GLN A 11 7.53 -6.32 -10.04
N VAL A 12 6.33 -5.77 -9.84
CA VAL A 12 6.14 -4.41 -9.32
C VAL A 12 6.82 -4.22 -7.97
N LEU A 13 6.70 -5.17 -7.05
CA LEU A 13 7.31 -5.08 -5.72
C LEU A 13 8.84 -5.20 -5.74
N LEU A 14 9.40 -5.93 -6.71
CA LEU A 14 10.84 -6.05 -6.90
C LEU A 14 11.43 -4.79 -7.54
N ASP A 15 10.80 -4.31 -8.61
CA ASP A 15 11.26 -3.13 -9.36
C ASP A 15 11.18 -1.85 -8.51
N ASN A 16 10.21 -1.78 -7.59
CA ASN A 16 9.98 -0.61 -6.74
C ASN A 16 10.35 -0.86 -5.27
N ARG A 17 11.28 -1.78 -5.01
CA ARG A 17 11.61 -2.19 -3.64
C ARG A 17 12.01 -1.02 -2.73
N GLU A 18 12.84 -0.10 -3.21
CA GLU A 18 13.26 1.08 -2.45
C GLU A 18 12.06 1.97 -2.08
N GLN A 19 11.11 2.14 -3.01
CA GLN A 19 9.89 2.90 -2.79
C GLN A 19 9.01 2.23 -1.72
N VAL A 20 8.85 0.91 -1.79
CA VAL A 20 8.11 0.11 -0.79
C VAL A 20 8.73 0.25 0.59
N GLU A 21 10.05 0.10 0.68
CA GLU A 21 10.80 0.24 1.92
C GLU A 21 10.70 1.66 2.49
N THR A 22 10.75 2.69 1.64
CA THR A 22 10.55 4.09 2.03
C THR A 22 9.15 4.31 2.61
N ILE A 23 8.10 3.75 1.99
CA ILE A 23 6.72 3.79 2.51
C ILE A 23 6.63 3.11 3.88
N PHE A 24 7.26 1.96 4.07
CA PHE A 24 7.23 1.23 5.34
C PHE A 24 8.03 1.91 6.46
N ASN A 25 9.09 2.63 6.11
CA ASN A 25 9.91 3.35 7.08
C ASN A 25 9.28 4.69 7.49
N ASN A 26 8.30 5.19 6.73
CA ASN A 26 7.62 6.44 7.02
C ASN A 26 6.60 6.28 8.16
N GLN A 27 6.89 6.95 9.28
CA GLN A 27 6.05 6.92 10.48
C GLN A 27 4.67 7.56 10.27
N PHE A 28 4.56 8.58 9.41
CA PHE A 28 3.31 9.28 9.15
C PHE A 28 2.33 8.43 8.34
N LEU A 29 2.84 7.41 7.65
CA LEU A 29 2.05 6.39 6.97
C LEU A 29 1.66 5.24 7.91
N SER A 30 1.94 5.31 9.22
CA SER A 30 1.62 4.24 10.17
C SER A 30 0.44 4.57 11.05
N ASN A 31 -0.56 3.69 11.09
CA ASN A 31 -1.65 3.78 12.07
C ASN A 31 -1.13 3.72 13.52
N TYR A 32 0.00 3.05 13.77
CA TYR A 32 0.59 2.96 15.11
C TYR A 32 1.02 4.33 15.64
N PHE A 33 1.59 5.18 14.77
CA PHE A 33 2.00 6.53 15.13
C PHE A 33 0.78 7.39 15.50
N TRP A 34 -0.29 7.34 14.72
CA TRP A 34 -1.49 8.17 14.93
C TRP A 34 -2.37 7.76 16.11
N ARG A 35 -2.19 6.55 16.66
CA ARG A 35 -2.88 6.14 17.90
C ARG A 35 -2.40 6.93 19.11
N ASP A 36 -1.10 7.21 19.19
CA ASP A 36 -0.47 7.97 20.27
C ASP A 36 0.87 8.55 19.78
N PRO A 37 0.91 9.77 19.22
CA PRO A 37 2.10 10.32 18.55
C PRO A 37 3.26 10.61 19.51
N THR A 38 4.15 9.64 19.68
CA THR A 38 5.34 9.70 20.55
C THR A 38 6.55 9.12 19.84
N GLU A 39 7.77 9.35 20.36
CA GLU A 39 8.97 8.71 19.82
C GLU A 39 8.91 7.17 19.88
N LEU A 40 8.20 6.63 20.88
CA LEU A 40 8.00 5.19 21.04
C LEU A 40 7.14 4.62 19.91
N THR A 41 6.00 5.26 19.61
CA THR A 41 5.12 4.80 18.52
C THR A 41 5.72 5.09 17.15
N ALA A 42 6.50 6.16 16.99
CA ALA A 42 7.33 6.41 15.82
C ALA A 42 8.35 5.28 15.59
N ARG A 43 9.00 4.77 16.63
CA ARG A 43 9.89 3.60 16.50
C ARG A 43 9.14 2.33 16.12
N GLN A 44 8.00 2.08 16.75
CA GLN A 44 7.14 0.92 16.45
C GLN A 44 6.59 0.97 15.02
N SER A 45 6.40 2.18 14.47
CA SER A 45 5.91 2.39 13.10
C SER A 45 6.82 1.76 12.03
N ARG A 46 8.11 1.58 12.33
CA ARG A 46 9.15 1.01 11.45
C ARG A 46 9.22 -0.51 11.50
N LYS A 47 8.41 -1.19 12.33
CA LYS A 47 8.38 -2.66 12.40
C LYS A 47 8.17 -3.30 11.03
N ASP A 48 7.33 -2.69 10.20
CA ASP A 48 7.03 -3.21 8.86
C ASP A 48 8.22 -3.06 7.90
N PHE A 49 9.06 -2.04 8.08
CA PHE A 49 10.31 -1.90 7.31
C PHE A 49 11.30 -3.02 7.65
N TYR A 50 11.44 -3.37 8.93
CA TYR A 50 12.29 -4.52 9.29
C TYR A 50 11.67 -5.85 8.84
N SER A 51 10.36 -5.98 8.95
CA SER A 51 9.65 -7.20 8.55
C SER A 51 9.65 -7.39 7.03
N SER A 52 9.68 -6.31 6.24
CA SER A 52 9.70 -6.39 4.78
C SER A 52 10.93 -7.12 4.27
N HIS A 53 12.09 -6.95 4.89
CA HIS A 53 13.31 -7.68 4.53
C HIS A 53 13.09 -9.19 4.63
N THR A 54 12.50 -9.65 5.74
CA THR A 54 12.14 -11.06 5.91
C THR A 54 11.09 -11.50 4.90
N TRP A 55 10.07 -10.68 4.62
CA TRP A 55 9.06 -11.01 3.62
C TRP A 55 9.61 -11.11 2.20
N TYR A 56 10.53 -10.23 1.80
CA TYR A 56 11.22 -10.32 0.51
C TYR A 56 12.04 -11.61 0.41
N LEU A 57 12.79 -11.97 1.46
CA LEU A 57 13.58 -13.21 1.51
C LEU A 57 12.70 -14.47 1.46
N GLN A 58 11.52 -14.42 2.08
CA GLN A 58 10.56 -15.52 2.11
C GLN A 58 9.61 -15.53 0.90
N GLU A 59 9.77 -14.58 -0.04
CA GLU A 59 8.86 -14.39 -1.17
C GLU A 59 7.38 -14.22 -0.73
N ASN A 60 7.16 -13.62 0.43
CA ASN A 60 5.82 -13.38 0.98
C ASN A 60 5.21 -12.10 0.41
N TRP A 61 4.97 -12.12 -0.91
CA TRP A 61 4.43 -11.00 -1.68
C TRP A 61 3.06 -10.55 -1.19
N THR A 62 2.25 -11.49 -0.68
CA THR A 62 0.92 -11.18 -0.13
C THR A 62 1.02 -10.26 1.07
N SER A 63 1.96 -10.52 2.00
CA SER A 63 2.13 -9.70 3.20
C SER A 63 2.67 -8.32 2.87
N ILE A 64 3.62 -8.23 1.93
CA ILE A 64 4.14 -6.95 1.44
C ILE A 64 2.99 -6.14 0.82
N LEU A 65 2.20 -6.73 -0.08
CA LEU A 65 1.11 -6.03 -0.76
C LEU A 65 0.00 -5.61 0.20
N ASP A 66 -0.43 -6.47 1.12
CA ASP A 66 -1.45 -6.14 2.12
C ASP A 66 -1.00 -4.95 2.97
N GLN A 67 0.23 -4.99 3.47
CA GLN A 67 0.75 -3.90 4.29
C GLN A 67 0.93 -2.61 3.48
N LEU A 68 1.41 -2.70 2.25
CA LEU A 68 1.60 -1.56 1.35
C LEU A 68 0.26 -0.85 1.06
N VAL A 69 -0.78 -1.61 0.72
CA VAL A 69 -2.12 -1.06 0.46
C VAL A 69 -2.71 -0.44 1.72
N ARG A 70 -2.48 -1.01 2.91
CA ARG A 70 -2.90 -0.40 4.19
C ARG A 70 -2.26 0.96 4.42
N ARG A 71 -0.96 1.11 4.12
CA ARG A 71 -0.23 2.38 4.25
C ARG A 71 -0.79 3.44 3.29
N ILE A 72 -1.02 3.07 2.03
CA ILE A 72 -1.63 3.94 1.01
C ILE A 72 -3.06 4.33 1.40
N TYR A 73 -3.86 3.38 1.91
CA TYR A 73 -5.23 3.64 2.36
C TYR A 73 -5.28 4.64 3.52
N LEU A 74 -4.32 4.56 4.46
CA LEU A 74 -4.20 5.55 5.53
C LEU A 74 -3.91 6.95 4.96
N GLN A 75 -2.99 7.06 3.99
CA GLN A 75 -2.71 8.34 3.34
C GLN A 75 -3.97 8.94 2.70
N ARG A 76 -4.78 8.12 2.03
CA ARG A 76 -6.09 8.56 1.51
C ARG A 76 -6.99 9.07 2.62
N CYS A 77 -7.08 8.36 3.75
CA CYS A 77 -7.90 8.79 4.89
C CYS A 77 -7.43 10.14 5.44
N GLN A 78 -6.12 10.36 5.54
CA GLN A 78 -5.56 11.63 6.01
C GLN A 78 -5.89 12.80 5.07
N LEU A 79 -5.88 12.56 3.74
CA LEU A 79 -6.28 13.55 2.74
C LEU A 79 -7.75 13.93 2.87
N ILE A 80 -8.65 12.95 3.01
CA ILE A 80 -10.09 13.18 3.08
C ILE A 80 -10.51 13.82 4.40
N HIS A 81 -9.92 13.39 5.53
CA HIS A 81 -10.31 13.84 6.86
C HIS A 81 -9.46 15.00 7.40
N GLY A 82 -8.56 15.57 6.61
CA GLY A 82 -7.80 16.77 6.98
C GLY A 82 -6.69 16.56 8.03
N ALA A 83 -6.46 15.31 8.48
CA ALA A 83 -5.31 14.96 9.33
C ALA A 83 -3.96 15.23 8.64
N ALA A 84 -4.01 15.38 7.31
CA ALA A 84 -2.93 15.79 6.42
C ALA A 84 -2.36 17.21 6.64
N THR A 85 -2.96 18.03 7.52
CA THR A 85 -2.64 19.47 7.64
C THR A 85 -1.61 19.83 8.70
N TYR A 86 -1.25 18.92 9.62
CA TYR A 86 -0.22 19.20 10.62
C TYR A 86 1.20 19.06 10.00
N ASN A 87 1.92 20.17 9.82
CA ASN A 87 3.28 20.26 9.25
C ASN A 87 3.39 19.89 7.75
N SER A 88 2.56 20.53 6.93
CA SER A 88 2.22 20.27 5.52
C SER A 88 3.32 19.93 4.48
N SER A 89 4.62 20.07 4.76
CA SER A 89 5.70 19.74 3.81
C SER A 89 5.96 18.22 3.71
N GLU A 90 6.08 17.54 4.86
CA GLU A 90 6.38 16.10 4.94
C GLU A 90 5.28 15.24 4.30
N ASN A 91 4.04 15.75 4.35
CA ASN A 91 2.90 15.03 3.83
C ASN A 91 2.81 15.11 2.29
N ARG A 92 3.31 16.18 1.64
CA ARG A 92 3.35 16.25 0.17
C ARG A 92 4.26 15.17 -0.42
N GLY A 93 5.40 14.92 0.21
CA GLY A 93 6.30 13.82 -0.15
C GLY A 93 5.60 12.46 0.00
N SER A 94 4.89 12.25 1.12
CA SER A 94 4.15 11.02 1.39
C SER A 94 3.00 10.79 0.40
N VAL A 95 2.27 11.84 0.01
CA VAL A 95 1.22 11.78 -1.02
C VAL A 95 1.79 11.38 -2.37
N ALA A 96 2.86 12.05 -2.83
CA ALA A 96 3.49 11.74 -4.11
C ALA A 96 3.97 10.30 -4.14
N LEU A 97 4.69 9.87 -3.10
CA LEU A 97 5.21 8.52 -2.93
C LEU A 97 4.11 7.45 -2.97
N CYS A 98 3.03 7.64 -2.19
CA CYS A 98 1.91 6.70 -2.18
C CYS A 98 1.13 6.69 -3.50
N THR A 99 1.02 7.83 -4.18
CA THR A 99 0.28 7.95 -5.45
C THR A 99 1.00 7.23 -6.58
N GLU A 100 2.32 7.41 -6.68
CA GLU A 100 3.16 6.70 -7.65
C GLU A 100 3.12 5.18 -7.42
N MET A 101 3.31 4.74 -6.18
CA MET A 101 3.20 3.31 -5.86
C MET A 101 1.80 2.74 -6.15
N LEU A 102 0.74 3.51 -5.88
CA LEU A 102 -0.64 3.12 -6.20
C LEU A 102 -0.86 2.97 -7.71
N ASP A 103 -0.28 3.84 -8.54
CA ASP A 103 -0.37 3.73 -10.00
C ASP A 103 0.19 2.39 -10.50
N HIS A 104 1.36 1.97 -10.03
CA HIS A 104 1.92 0.65 -10.37
C HIS A 104 1.01 -0.51 -9.94
N ILE A 105 0.48 -0.46 -8.72
CA ILE A 105 -0.42 -1.50 -8.19
C ILE A 105 -1.71 -1.56 -9.02
N VAL A 106 -2.29 -0.42 -9.39
CA VAL A 106 -3.52 -0.34 -10.18
C VAL A 106 -3.30 -0.89 -11.59
N ARG A 107 -2.19 -0.52 -12.25
CA ARG A 107 -1.84 -1.04 -13.57
C ARG A 107 -1.67 -2.56 -13.56
N ALA A 108 -0.93 -3.10 -12.59
CA ALA A 108 -0.79 -4.55 -12.42
C ALA A 108 -2.15 -5.20 -12.17
N SER A 109 -2.99 -4.62 -11.30
CA SER A 109 -4.34 -5.11 -11.02
C SER A 109 -5.22 -5.16 -12.26
N MET A 110 -5.21 -4.10 -13.08
CA MET A 110 -5.96 -4.04 -14.33
C MET A 110 -5.51 -5.11 -15.33
N LEU A 111 -4.20 -5.32 -15.47
CA LEU A 111 -3.67 -6.36 -16.36
C LEU A 111 -4.06 -7.77 -15.90
N VAL A 112 -3.94 -8.05 -14.60
CA VAL A 112 -4.40 -9.33 -14.01
C VAL A 112 -5.90 -9.52 -14.25
N TYR A 113 -6.70 -8.47 -14.04
CA TYR A 113 -8.14 -8.52 -14.24
C TYR A 113 -8.50 -8.81 -15.71
N ILE A 114 -7.89 -8.09 -16.65
CA ILE A 114 -8.15 -8.25 -18.09
C ILE A 114 -7.78 -9.67 -18.56
N ARG A 115 -6.63 -10.20 -18.13
CA ARG A 115 -6.11 -11.49 -18.61
C ARG A 115 -6.77 -12.69 -17.93
N TYR A 116 -6.97 -12.62 -16.62
CA TYR A 116 -7.32 -13.78 -15.80
C TYR A 116 -8.60 -13.60 -14.96
N GLY A 117 -9.12 -12.37 -14.89
CA GLY A 117 -10.24 -12.00 -14.04
C GLY A 117 -11.56 -11.76 -14.77
N ALA A 118 -11.54 -11.50 -16.08
CA ALA A 118 -12.69 -11.01 -16.85
C ALA A 118 -13.92 -11.96 -16.79
N TYR A 119 -13.67 -13.27 -16.75
CA TYR A 119 -14.73 -14.29 -16.73
C TYR A 119 -14.97 -14.88 -15.34
N LYS A 120 -14.37 -14.30 -14.30
CA LYS A 120 -14.54 -14.77 -12.93
C LYS A 120 -15.77 -14.11 -12.30
N GLU A 121 -16.55 -14.90 -11.58
CA GLU A 121 -17.58 -14.38 -10.68
C GLU A 121 -16.92 -13.71 -9.47
N TRP A 122 -17.00 -12.37 -9.40
CA TRP A 122 -16.44 -11.56 -8.31
C TRP A 122 -17.40 -11.35 -7.14
N GLY A 123 -18.61 -11.90 -7.24
CA GLY A 123 -19.70 -11.70 -6.28
C GLY A 123 -20.42 -10.37 -6.51
N THR A 124 -21.32 -10.04 -5.58
CA THR A 124 -22.13 -8.83 -5.65
C THR A 124 -21.26 -7.59 -5.51
N MET A 125 -21.42 -6.62 -6.40
CA MET A 125 -20.73 -5.33 -6.28
C MET A 125 -21.11 -4.64 -4.97
N CYS A 126 -20.11 -4.12 -4.23
CA CYS A 126 -20.32 -3.38 -2.99
C CYS A 126 -21.21 -2.14 -3.18
N TYR A 127 -21.22 -1.59 -4.39
CA TYR A 127 -22.06 -0.47 -4.81
C TYR A 127 -22.70 -0.82 -6.15
N ALA A 128 -23.83 -1.53 -6.10
CA ALA A 128 -24.59 -1.81 -7.31
C ALA A 128 -25.07 -0.49 -7.95
N PRO A 129 -25.07 -0.38 -9.29
CA PRO A 129 -25.68 0.77 -9.96
C PRO A 129 -27.10 0.95 -9.46
N VAL A 130 -27.41 2.14 -8.97
CA VAL A 130 -28.78 2.50 -8.59
C VAL A 130 -29.57 2.65 -9.90
N LYS A 131 -30.74 2.00 -9.98
CA LYS A 131 -31.63 2.10 -11.15
C LYS A 131 -32.18 3.50 -11.33
#